data_AF-A0A1F8KCT2-F1
#
_entry.id   AF-A0A1F8KCT2-F1
#
_cell.length_a   1.000
_cell.length_b   1.000
_cell.length_c   1.000
_cell.angle_alpha   90.00
_cell.angle_beta   90.00
_cell.angle_gamma   90.00
#
_symmetry.space_group_name_H-M   'P 1'
#
loop_
_entity.id
_entity.type
_entity.pdbx_description
1 polymer ?
#
loop_
_entity_poly.entity_id
_entity_poly.type
_entity_poly.pdbx_seq_one_letter_code
_entity_poly.pdbx_strand_id
1 'polypeptide(L)'
;MDNVITIFERQSVPYHALCLTATDPLLEILDRLNQNSGKELIHLERKGLRATQFVGVIQAGGCTIQILPKIDCDPEANAEAVIGSTAFEKATVSASQNFMHLLTHARRLKLHNQSLASLSTNRGTWLEMLTRLFAIEPLTQLQQGFHQDYVRREDLLLYVRGRWNIARQFSRQPNLTQGLDVSYDDYLPDTLLNRVFRLAVDRLQRITRDTQNRQMLADLESWLQPVHLPAQLSSVVMRTIAIST
;
A
#
# COMPACT_ATOMS: atom_id res chain seq x y z
N MET A 1 4.64 18.43 12.31
CA MET A 1 5.94 17.87 11.86
C MET A 1 5.92 16.42 12.30
N ASP A 2 5.49 15.53 11.42
CA ASP A 2 5.27 14.14 11.80
C ASP A 2 6.59 13.37 11.78
N ASN A 3 7.00 12.88 12.94
CA ASN A 3 8.30 12.27 13.20
C ASN A 3 8.44 10.92 12.47
N VAL A 4 9.57 10.71 11.76
CA VAL A 4 9.93 9.39 11.20
C VAL A 4 10.95 8.77 12.14
N ILE A 5 10.59 7.63 12.72
CA ILE A 5 11.48 6.85 13.57
C ILE A 5 12.05 5.71 12.74
N THR A 6 13.35 5.72 12.52
CA THR A 6 14.05 4.61 11.85
C THR A 6 14.72 3.73 12.89
N ILE A 7 14.48 2.44 12.84
CA ILE A 7 15.16 1.40 13.62
C ILE A 7 15.53 0.24 12.69
N PHE A 8 16.49 -0.58 13.08
CA PHE A 8 16.86 -1.78 12.35
C PHE A 8 16.28 -3.03 12.99
N GLU A 9 16.08 -4.10 12.21
CA GLU A 9 15.60 -5.38 12.74
C GLU A 9 16.45 -5.83 13.94
N ARG A 10 15.81 -6.37 14.98
CA ARG A 10 16.46 -6.80 16.23
C ARG A 10 17.24 -5.71 16.98
N GLN A 11 17.15 -4.44 16.59
CA GLN A 11 17.75 -3.33 17.33
C GLN A 11 16.87 -2.95 18.51
N SER A 12 17.47 -2.72 19.68
CA SER A 12 16.82 -2.07 20.82
C SER A 12 17.30 -0.63 20.92
N VAL A 13 16.35 0.30 21.03
CA VAL A 13 16.62 1.74 21.07
C VAL A 13 15.87 2.34 22.28
N PRO A 14 16.54 3.13 23.13
CA PRO A 14 15.89 3.73 24.27
C PRO A 14 14.92 4.85 23.86
N TYR A 15 13.85 5.06 24.62
CA TYR A 15 12.79 6.01 24.26
C TYR A 15 13.30 7.43 24.04
N HIS A 16 14.24 7.90 24.87
CA HIS A 16 14.81 9.24 24.75
C HIS A 16 15.53 9.48 23.41
N ALA A 17 16.13 8.45 22.81
CA ALA A 17 16.80 8.55 21.51
C ALA A 17 15.80 8.62 20.35
N LEU A 18 14.54 8.22 20.59
CA LEU A 18 13.44 8.29 19.64
C LEU A 18 12.55 9.52 19.85
N CYS A 19 12.93 10.41 20.78
CA CYS A 19 12.08 11.51 21.25
C CYS A 19 10.72 11.03 21.79
N LEU A 20 10.67 9.82 22.35
CA LEU A 20 9.49 9.24 22.97
C LEU A 20 9.62 9.26 24.51
N THR A 21 8.47 9.16 25.18
CA THR A 21 8.40 8.97 26.64
C THR A 21 7.78 7.62 26.97
N ALA A 22 8.01 7.10 28.19
CA ALA A 22 7.46 5.81 28.61
C ALA A 22 5.91 5.79 28.70
N THR A 23 5.28 6.97 28.69
CA THR A 23 3.82 7.16 28.73
C THR A 23 3.26 7.71 27.41
N ASP A 24 4.04 7.62 26.32
CA ASP A 24 3.62 8.15 25.03
C ASP A 24 2.40 7.38 24.48
N PRO A 25 1.33 8.06 24.03
CA PRO A 25 0.14 7.42 23.44
C PRO A 25 0.45 6.48 22.27
N LEU A 26 1.56 6.73 21.56
CA LEU A 26 2.02 5.86 20.49
C LEU A 26 2.28 4.43 20.97
N LEU A 27 2.78 4.25 22.19
CA LEU A 27 3.08 2.92 22.75
C LEU A 27 1.81 2.08 22.91
N GLU A 28 0.71 2.69 23.34
CA GLU A 28 -0.59 2.00 23.44
C GLU A 28 -1.12 1.58 22.06
N ILE A 29 -0.92 2.43 21.04
CA ILE A 29 -1.31 2.12 19.65
C ILE A 29 -0.48 0.94 19.11
N LEU A 30 0.83 0.92 19.39
CA LEU A 30 1.71 -0.18 18.99
C LEU A 30 1.35 -1.49 19.70
N ASP A 31 1.00 -1.44 20.98
CA ASP A 31 0.59 -2.63 21.72
C ASP A 31 -0.73 -3.20 21.17
N ARG A 32 -1.73 -2.35 20.92
CA ARG A 32 -2.97 -2.75 20.24
C ARG A 32 -2.70 -3.34 18.86
N LEU A 33 -1.73 -2.79 18.12
CA LEU A 33 -1.34 -3.29 16.81
C LEU A 33 -0.70 -4.69 16.88
N ASN A 34 0.16 -4.94 17.88
CA ASN A 34 0.69 -6.29 18.13
C ASN A 34 -0.45 -7.28 18.40
N GLN A 35 -1.37 -6.93 19.32
CA GLN A 35 -2.52 -7.77 19.69
C GLN A 35 -3.40 -8.09 18.47
N ASN A 36 -3.76 -7.09 17.67
CA ASN A 36 -4.60 -7.25 16.48
C ASN A 36 -3.93 -8.08 15.38
N SER A 37 -2.61 -8.00 15.27
CA SER A 37 -1.85 -8.78 14.29
C SER A 37 -1.64 -10.24 14.71
N GLY A 38 -1.87 -10.56 15.99
CA GLY A 38 -1.56 -11.86 16.58
C GLY A 38 -0.06 -12.19 16.61
N LYS A 39 0.80 -11.18 16.41
CA LYS A 39 2.26 -11.29 16.33
C LYS A 39 2.89 -10.12 17.08
N GLU A 40 4.04 -10.38 17.68
CA GLU A 40 4.86 -9.31 18.24
C GLU A 40 5.67 -8.68 17.10
N LEU A 41 5.14 -7.57 16.55
CA LEU A 41 5.80 -6.82 15.48
C LEU A 41 6.92 -5.95 16.06
N ILE A 42 6.65 -5.33 17.20
CA ILE A 42 7.60 -4.52 17.96
C ILE A 42 7.49 -4.91 19.44
N HIS A 43 8.61 -5.14 20.10
CA HIS A 43 8.64 -5.41 21.54
C HIS A 43 8.79 -4.11 22.32
N LEU A 44 7.82 -3.79 23.19
CA LEU A 44 7.83 -2.60 24.03
C LEU A 44 8.49 -2.92 25.37
N GLU A 45 9.62 -2.28 25.68
CA GLU A 45 10.36 -2.47 26.92
C GLU A 45 10.12 -1.30 27.88
N ARG A 46 10.53 -1.44 29.14
CA ARG A 46 10.35 -0.38 30.16
C ARG A 46 11.08 0.92 29.82
N LYS A 47 12.22 0.85 29.12
CA LYS A 47 13.10 2.00 28.84
C LYS A 47 13.31 2.26 27.34
N GLY A 48 12.70 1.46 26.47
CA GLY A 48 12.94 1.53 25.04
C GLY A 48 12.04 0.62 24.24
N LEU A 49 12.32 0.59 22.95
CA LEU A 49 11.59 -0.16 21.95
C LEU A 49 12.57 -1.07 21.22
N ARG A 50 12.20 -2.33 21.06
CA ARG A 50 13.00 -3.33 20.34
C ARG A 50 12.26 -3.79 19.10
N ALA A 51 12.88 -3.59 17.93
CA ALA A 51 12.42 -4.20 16.70
C ALA A 51 12.56 -5.72 16.79
N THR A 52 11.62 -6.45 16.22
CA THR A 52 11.71 -7.91 16.09
C THR A 52 12.39 -8.27 14.76
N GLN A 53 12.09 -9.45 14.19
CA GLN A 53 12.54 -9.87 12.86
C GLN A 53 11.75 -9.25 11.69
N PHE A 54 10.68 -8.49 11.95
CA PHE A 54 9.86 -7.93 10.88
C PHE A 54 10.46 -6.63 10.35
N VAL A 55 10.57 -6.54 9.02
CA VAL A 55 11.06 -5.37 8.28
C VAL A 55 9.88 -4.73 7.55
N GLY A 56 9.78 -3.41 7.56
CA GLY A 56 8.68 -2.68 6.93
C GLY A 56 8.42 -1.32 7.55
N VAL A 57 7.21 -0.81 7.37
CA VAL A 57 6.77 0.48 7.92
C VAL A 57 5.46 0.31 8.68
N ILE A 58 5.37 0.97 9.83
CA ILE A 58 4.18 1.06 10.67
C ILE A 58 3.81 2.54 10.77
N GLN A 59 2.56 2.87 10.46
CA GLN A 59 2.02 4.21 10.68
C GLN A 59 1.09 4.15 11.90
N ALA A 60 1.44 4.88 12.96
CA ALA A 60 0.73 4.85 14.23
C ALA A 60 0.78 6.23 14.90
N GLY A 61 -0.36 6.76 15.34
CA GLY A 61 -0.43 8.01 16.10
C GLY A 61 0.17 9.23 15.39
N GLY A 62 0.10 9.29 14.04
CA GLY A 62 0.73 10.34 13.25
C GLY A 62 2.26 10.19 13.09
N CYS A 63 2.87 9.18 13.70
CA CYS A 63 4.28 8.83 13.51
C CYS A 63 4.42 7.70 12.49
N THR A 64 5.56 7.71 11.78
CA THR A 64 5.97 6.61 10.91
C THR A 64 7.16 5.91 11.53
N ILE A 65 7.01 4.64 11.88
CA ILE A 65 8.11 3.78 12.33
C ILE A 65 8.56 2.94 11.14
N GLN A 66 9.80 3.13 10.73
CA GLN A 66 10.45 2.36 9.68
C GLN A 66 11.42 1.37 10.30
N ILE A 67 11.21 0.08 10.03
CA ILE A 67 12.10 -1.00 10.44
C ILE A 67 12.85 -1.49 9.21
N LEU A 68 14.17 -1.31 9.19
CA LEU A 68 15.05 -1.69 8.10
C LEU A 68 15.82 -2.99 8.39
N PRO A 69 16.20 -3.75 7.36
CA PRO A 69 17.06 -4.91 7.56
C PRO A 69 18.49 -4.44 7.86
N LYS A 70 19.25 -5.19 8.68
CA LYS A 70 20.66 -4.91 9.00
C LYS A 70 21.60 -5.34 7.87
N ILE A 71 21.41 -4.77 6.68
CA ILE A 71 22.17 -5.07 5.46
C ILE A 71 22.51 -3.78 4.71
N ASP A 72 23.55 -3.10 5.16
CA ASP A 72 24.16 -1.99 4.44
C ASP A 72 25.40 -2.46 3.66
N CYS A 73 25.68 -1.79 2.55
CA CYS A 73 26.84 -2.07 1.69
C CYS A 73 27.84 -0.90 1.69
N ASP A 74 27.59 0.14 2.47
CA ASP A 74 28.45 1.33 2.57
C ASP A 74 29.46 1.11 3.71
N PRO A 75 30.78 1.11 3.45
CA PRO A 75 31.79 0.91 4.49
C PRO A 75 31.76 1.95 5.63
N GLU A 76 31.18 3.13 5.38
CA GLU A 76 31.04 4.20 6.36
C GLU A 76 29.65 4.20 7.04
N ALA A 77 28.77 3.28 6.65
CA ALA A 77 27.48 3.08 7.31
C ALA A 77 27.65 2.31 8.62
N ASN A 78 26.86 2.70 9.61
CA ASN A 78 26.77 1.96 10.86
C ASN A 78 25.34 2.04 11.43
N ALA A 79 24.62 0.93 11.37
CA ALA A 79 23.26 0.80 11.91
C ALA A 79 23.18 0.97 13.45
N GLU A 80 24.30 0.82 14.15
CA GLU A 80 24.41 0.95 15.61
C GLU A 80 24.97 2.33 16.03
N ALA A 81 25.27 3.21 15.07
CA ALA A 81 25.65 4.58 15.38
C ALA A 81 24.50 5.38 16.02
N VAL A 82 24.84 6.51 16.64
CA VAL A 82 23.85 7.41 17.25
C VAL A 82 22.83 7.86 16.20
N ILE A 83 21.54 7.79 16.53
CA ILE A 83 20.45 8.20 15.64
C ILE A 83 20.64 9.68 15.28
N GLY A 84 20.58 9.98 13.98
CA GLY A 84 20.85 11.32 13.43
C GLY A 84 22.32 11.63 13.18
N SER A 85 23.24 10.68 13.43
CA SER A 85 24.62 10.79 12.96
C SER A 85 24.73 10.51 11.47
N THR A 86 25.79 11.04 10.84
CA THR A 86 26.05 10.82 9.40
C THR A 86 26.20 9.34 9.04
N ALA A 87 26.83 8.54 9.89
CA ALA A 87 26.98 7.09 9.70
C ALA A 87 25.62 6.35 9.78
N PHE A 88 24.72 6.79 10.67
CA PHE A 88 23.37 6.23 10.80
C PHE A 88 22.49 6.58 9.58
N GLU A 89 22.58 7.83 9.10
CA GLU A 89 21.87 8.26 7.89
C GLU A 89 22.33 7.48 6.65
N LYS A 90 23.65 7.28 6.50
CA LYS A 90 24.21 6.43 5.43
C LYS A 90 23.71 4.99 5.53
N ALA A 91 23.69 4.41 6.73
CA ALA A 91 23.13 3.07 6.95
C ALA A 91 21.65 3.00 6.57
N THR A 92 20.87 4.02 6.94
CA THR A 92 19.45 4.11 6.61
C THR A 92 19.22 4.12 5.10
N VAL A 93 19.97 4.94 4.36
CA VAL A 93 19.86 5.04 2.89
C VAL A 93 20.32 3.74 2.24
N SER A 94 21.50 3.24 2.60
CA SER A 94 22.07 2.01 2.03
C SER A 94 21.17 0.79 2.28
N ALA A 95 20.71 0.60 3.51
CA ALA A 95 19.82 -0.50 3.86
C ALA A 95 18.47 -0.42 3.17
N SER A 96 17.92 0.79 2.98
CA SER A 96 16.65 0.96 2.25
C SER A 96 16.80 0.63 0.76
N GLN A 97 17.90 1.05 0.13
CA GLN A 97 18.21 0.71 -1.27
C GLN A 97 18.43 -0.79 -1.44
N ASN A 98 19.24 -1.40 -0.56
CA ASN A 98 19.47 -2.85 -0.56
C ASN A 98 18.18 -3.64 -0.34
N PHE A 99 17.31 -3.18 0.55
CA PHE A 99 16.01 -3.81 0.76
C PHE A 99 15.13 -3.74 -0.49
N MET A 100 15.13 -2.62 -1.21
CA MET A 100 14.43 -2.50 -2.50
C MET A 100 14.98 -3.48 -3.54
N HIS A 101 16.30 -3.59 -3.65
CA HIS A 101 16.95 -4.55 -4.53
C HIS A 101 16.57 -6.00 -4.18
N LEU A 102 16.62 -6.35 -2.89
CA LEU A 102 16.20 -7.68 -2.43
C LEU A 102 14.75 -7.98 -2.74
N LEU A 103 13.83 -7.03 -2.52
CA LEU A 103 12.41 -7.24 -2.83
C LEU A 103 12.17 -7.44 -4.33
N THR A 104 12.87 -6.67 -5.15
CA THR A 104 12.82 -6.83 -6.61
C THR A 104 13.20 -8.25 -7.02
N HIS A 105 14.30 -8.77 -6.48
CA HIS A 105 14.76 -10.13 -6.77
C HIS A 105 13.88 -11.23 -6.13
N ALA A 106 13.60 -11.13 -4.83
CA ALA A 106 12.93 -12.18 -4.04
C ALA A 106 11.45 -12.34 -4.40
N ARG A 107 10.78 -11.29 -4.87
CA ARG A 107 9.38 -11.33 -5.31
C ARG A 107 9.21 -11.37 -6.82
N ARG A 108 10.32 -11.51 -7.57
CA ARG A 108 10.34 -11.45 -9.05
C ARG A 108 9.54 -10.26 -9.57
N LEU A 109 9.67 -9.10 -8.93
CA LEU A 109 9.04 -7.88 -9.43
C LEU A 109 9.73 -7.55 -10.75
N LYS A 110 9.02 -7.72 -11.86
CA LYS A 110 9.49 -7.35 -13.20
C LYS A 110 9.42 -5.84 -13.31
N LEU A 111 10.38 -5.15 -12.69
CA LEU A 111 10.46 -3.70 -12.75
C LEU A 111 11.11 -3.25 -14.04
N HIS A 112 10.58 -2.20 -14.64
CA HIS A 112 11.22 -1.58 -15.80
C HIS A 112 12.53 -0.90 -15.38
N ASN A 113 13.54 -0.89 -16.25
CA ASN A 113 14.84 -0.27 -15.96
C ASN A 113 14.73 1.22 -15.56
N GLN A 114 13.73 1.92 -16.09
CA GLN A 114 13.42 3.31 -15.75
C GLN A 114 12.96 3.45 -14.28
N SER A 115 12.15 2.49 -13.79
CA SER A 115 11.72 2.41 -12.39
C SER A 115 12.92 2.23 -11.47
N LEU A 116 13.86 1.34 -11.82
CA LEU A 116 15.08 1.11 -11.05
C LEU A 116 15.99 2.35 -10.98
N ALA A 117 16.18 3.06 -12.10
CA ALA A 117 16.99 4.29 -12.14
C ALA A 117 16.37 5.44 -11.32
N SER A 118 15.04 5.53 -11.29
CA SER A 118 14.33 6.52 -10.47
C SER A 118 14.48 6.24 -8.97
N LEU A 119 14.53 4.96 -8.58
CA LEU A 119 14.70 4.51 -7.19
C LEU A 119 16.12 4.76 -6.69
N SER A 120 17.15 4.56 -7.53
CA SER A 120 18.54 4.86 -7.14
C SER A 120 18.81 6.34 -6.88
N THR A 121 18.00 7.23 -7.48
CA THR A 121 18.18 8.68 -7.35
C THR A 121 17.41 9.27 -6.17
N ASN A 122 16.36 8.59 -5.69
CA ASN A 122 15.51 9.10 -4.62
C ASN A 122 16.06 8.74 -3.23
N ARG A 123 16.33 9.77 -2.41
CA ARG A 123 16.79 9.64 -1.01
C ARG A 123 15.62 9.69 0.00
N GLY A 124 14.46 9.17 -0.39
CA GLY A 124 13.26 9.16 0.45
C GLY A 124 13.29 8.08 1.54
N THR A 125 12.32 8.13 2.46
CA THR A 125 12.06 7.02 3.39
C THR A 125 11.65 5.76 2.63
N TRP A 126 11.70 4.59 3.27
CA TRP A 126 11.28 3.32 2.65
C TRP A 126 9.88 3.40 2.04
N LEU A 127 8.95 4.04 2.75
CA LEU A 127 7.58 4.22 2.28
C LEU A 127 7.52 5.06 1.00
N GLU A 128 8.32 6.12 0.90
CA GLU A 128 8.33 6.97 -0.30
C GLU A 128 8.93 6.25 -1.51
N MET A 129 9.96 5.42 -1.30
CA MET A 129 10.51 4.58 -2.37
C MET A 129 9.48 3.54 -2.83
N LEU A 130 8.80 2.86 -1.90
CA LEU A 130 7.74 1.91 -2.25
C LEU A 130 6.56 2.59 -2.96
N THR A 131 6.17 3.77 -2.49
CA THR A 131 5.10 4.58 -3.11
C THR A 131 5.48 5.00 -4.52
N ARG A 132 6.73 5.43 -4.73
CA ARG A 132 7.23 5.77 -6.06
C ARG A 132 7.21 4.58 -7.00
N LEU A 133 7.70 3.43 -6.52
CA LEU A 133 7.67 2.19 -7.28
C LEU A 133 6.24 1.80 -7.67
N PHE A 134 5.33 1.87 -6.70
CA PHE A 134 3.91 1.63 -6.94
C PHE A 134 3.32 2.64 -7.91
N ALA A 135 3.76 3.90 -7.95
CA ALA A 135 3.18 4.88 -8.87
C ALA A 135 3.67 4.71 -10.31
N ILE A 136 4.95 4.34 -10.51
CA ILE A 136 5.55 4.21 -11.84
C ILE A 136 4.92 3.08 -12.65
N GLU A 137 4.79 1.89 -12.07
CA GLU A 137 4.38 0.69 -12.84
C GLU A 137 2.92 0.75 -13.35
N PRO A 138 1.92 1.19 -12.56
CA PRO A 138 0.57 1.42 -13.06
C PRO A 138 0.54 2.57 -14.06
N LEU A 139 1.31 3.65 -13.88
CA LEU A 139 1.33 4.74 -14.86
C LEU A 139 1.82 4.26 -16.24
N THR A 140 2.85 3.41 -16.29
CA THR A 140 3.34 2.86 -17.57
C THR A 140 2.35 1.89 -18.21
N GLN A 141 1.62 1.11 -17.41
CA GLN A 141 0.57 0.22 -17.92
C GLN A 141 -0.69 0.97 -18.37
N LEU A 142 -1.09 2.00 -17.63
CA LEU A 142 -2.31 2.78 -17.92
C LEU A 142 -2.19 3.60 -19.20
N GLN A 143 -0.97 3.95 -19.63
CA GLN A 143 -0.73 4.53 -20.96
C GLN A 143 -1.18 3.60 -22.10
N GLN A 144 -1.28 2.29 -21.86
CA GLN A 144 -1.74 1.30 -22.83
C GLN A 144 -3.26 1.02 -22.74
N GLY A 145 -3.97 1.65 -21.79
CA GLY A 145 -5.39 1.48 -21.54
C GLY A 145 -5.70 0.66 -20.29
N PHE A 146 -6.88 0.89 -19.71
CA PHE A 146 -7.35 0.16 -18.53
C PHE A 146 -7.54 -1.33 -18.82
N HIS A 147 -7.16 -2.17 -17.86
CA HIS A 147 -7.68 -3.53 -17.83
C HIS A 147 -9.19 -3.46 -17.62
N GLN A 148 -9.94 -3.76 -18.67
CA GLN A 148 -11.39 -3.90 -18.64
C GLN A 148 -11.69 -5.39 -18.58
N ASP A 149 -12.76 -5.74 -17.88
CA ASP A 149 -13.24 -7.10 -17.81
C ASP A 149 -14.78 -7.10 -17.86
N TYR A 150 -15.34 -8.26 -18.16
CA TYR A 150 -16.77 -8.47 -18.16
C TYR A 150 -17.29 -8.47 -16.72
N VAL A 151 -17.98 -7.39 -16.35
CA VAL A 151 -18.62 -7.23 -15.04
C VAL A 151 -20.10 -7.55 -15.18
N ARG A 152 -20.56 -8.57 -14.46
CA ARG A 152 -21.97 -8.93 -14.39
C ARG A 152 -22.78 -7.82 -13.73
N ARG A 153 -23.78 -7.32 -14.45
CA ARG A 153 -24.76 -6.33 -14.01
C ARG A 153 -26.14 -6.95 -13.90
N GLU A 154 -26.93 -6.41 -12.98
CA GLU A 154 -28.34 -6.72 -12.83
C GLU A 154 -29.11 -5.40 -12.73
N ASP A 155 -29.88 -5.06 -13.75
CA ASP A 155 -30.57 -3.77 -13.86
C ASP A 155 -32.04 -3.95 -14.25
N LEU A 156 -32.84 -2.91 -14.04
CA LEU A 156 -34.21 -2.80 -14.53
C LEU A 156 -34.21 -1.88 -15.77
N LEU A 157 -34.36 -2.46 -16.97
CA LEU A 157 -34.31 -1.72 -18.24
C LEU A 157 -35.64 -1.79 -18.98
N LEU A 158 -35.96 -0.78 -19.80
CA LEU A 158 -37.17 -0.78 -20.64
C LEU A 158 -37.10 -1.77 -21.82
N TYR A 159 -35.97 -2.45 -21.99
CA TYR A 159 -35.71 -3.40 -23.07
C TYR A 159 -34.85 -4.56 -22.55
N VAL A 160 -34.84 -5.68 -23.27
CA VAL A 160 -34.02 -6.83 -22.91
C VAL A 160 -32.57 -6.59 -23.35
N ARG A 161 -31.65 -6.60 -22.39
CA ARG A 161 -30.20 -6.64 -22.62
C ARG A 161 -29.63 -7.90 -21.96
N GLY A 162 -28.96 -8.75 -22.73
CA GLY A 162 -28.49 -10.05 -22.22
C GLY A 162 -29.65 -10.97 -21.83
N ARG A 163 -29.64 -11.47 -20.59
CA ARG A 163 -30.63 -12.44 -20.09
C ARG A 163 -31.72 -11.76 -19.27
N TRP A 164 -32.98 -11.98 -19.63
CA TRP A 164 -34.12 -11.59 -18.80
C TRP A 164 -34.29 -12.56 -17.61
N ASN A 165 -34.27 -12.02 -16.40
CA ASN A 165 -34.48 -12.76 -15.15
C ASN A 165 -35.97 -12.84 -14.80
N ILE A 166 -36.72 -13.61 -15.61
CA ILE A 166 -38.18 -13.79 -15.47
C ILE A 166 -38.58 -14.17 -14.04
N ALA A 167 -37.90 -15.16 -13.43
CA ALA A 167 -38.23 -15.59 -12.07
C ALA A 167 -38.08 -14.46 -11.03
N ARG A 168 -37.02 -13.65 -11.15
CA ARG A 168 -36.76 -12.51 -10.25
C ARG A 168 -37.74 -11.37 -10.48
N GLN A 169 -38.08 -11.09 -11.75
CA GLN A 169 -39.11 -10.12 -12.14
C GLN A 169 -40.44 -10.46 -11.47
N PHE A 170 -40.98 -11.65 -11.72
CA PHE A 170 -42.30 -12.02 -11.20
C PHE A 170 -42.32 -12.15 -9.67
N SER A 171 -41.18 -12.45 -9.04
CA SER A 171 -41.06 -12.47 -7.58
C SER A 171 -40.98 -11.09 -6.93
N ARG A 172 -40.41 -10.07 -7.60
CA ARG A 172 -40.22 -8.72 -7.03
C ARG A 172 -41.24 -7.70 -7.53
N GLN A 173 -41.44 -7.65 -8.84
CA GLN A 173 -42.29 -6.67 -9.54
C GLN A 173 -42.88 -7.32 -10.80
N PRO A 174 -44.06 -7.96 -10.73
CA PRO A 174 -44.70 -8.55 -11.90
C PRO A 174 -45.15 -7.50 -12.94
N ASN A 175 -45.19 -6.21 -12.57
CA ASN A 175 -45.54 -5.14 -13.49
C ASN A 175 -44.38 -4.80 -14.43
N LEU A 176 -44.58 -5.03 -15.73
CA LEU A 176 -43.58 -4.83 -16.78
C LEU A 176 -43.47 -3.39 -17.28
N THR A 177 -44.39 -2.48 -16.90
CA THR A 177 -44.34 -1.08 -17.36
C THR A 177 -43.20 -0.28 -16.73
N GLN A 178 -42.67 -0.73 -15.59
CA GLN A 178 -41.54 -0.10 -14.92
C GLN A 178 -40.18 -0.59 -15.44
N GLY A 179 -40.18 -1.67 -16.25
CA GLY A 179 -38.98 -2.26 -16.85
C GLY A 179 -38.88 -3.78 -16.64
N LEU A 180 -37.83 -4.35 -17.22
CA LEU A 180 -37.48 -5.76 -17.24
C LEU A 180 -36.19 -5.96 -16.45
N ASP A 181 -36.22 -6.87 -15.47
CA ASP A 181 -35.09 -7.29 -14.65
C ASP A 181 -34.15 -8.14 -15.49
N VAL A 182 -33.05 -7.54 -15.94
CA VAL A 182 -32.11 -8.17 -16.86
C VAL A 182 -30.74 -8.34 -16.19
N SER A 183 -30.04 -9.41 -16.56
CA SER A 183 -28.63 -9.60 -16.24
C SER A 183 -27.81 -9.73 -17.51
N TYR A 184 -26.72 -8.98 -17.57
CA TYR A 184 -25.82 -8.93 -18.72
C TYR A 184 -24.40 -8.63 -18.24
N ASP A 185 -23.42 -8.92 -19.08
CA ASP A 185 -22.02 -8.67 -18.77
C ASP A 185 -21.52 -7.49 -19.59
N ASP A 186 -21.07 -6.43 -18.91
CA ASP A 186 -20.52 -5.24 -19.55
C ASP A 186 -19.00 -5.20 -19.41
N TYR A 187 -18.33 -4.90 -20.52
CA TYR A 187 -16.89 -4.72 -20.55
C TYR A 187 -16.54 -3.34 -19.97
N LEU A 188 -16.19 -3.31 -18.69
CA LEU A 188 -16.04 -2.08 -17.91
C LEU A 188 -14.67 -2.01 -17.22
N PRO A 189 -14.17 -0.79 -16.98
CA PRO A 189 -12.95 -0.59 -16.18
C PRO A 189 -13.18 -0.84 -14.68
N ASP A 190 -14.42 -0.97 -14.21
CA ASP A 190 -14.75 -1.14 -12.79
C ASP A 190 -14.56 -2.59 -12.30
N THR A 191 -13.37 -3.12 -12.53
CA THR A 191 -12.96 -4.48 -12.12
C THR A 191 -12.46 -4.48 -10.68
N LEU A 192 -12.48 -5.65 -10.03
CA LEU A 192 -11.97 -5.77 -8.66
C LEU A 192 -10.51 -5.30 -8.55
N LEU A 193 -9.68 -5.65 -9.54
CA LEU A 193 -8.27 -5.22 -9.62
C LEU A 193 -8.16 -3.69 -9.63
N ASN A 194 -8.92 -3.02 -10.49
CA ASN A 194 -8.86 -1.57 -10.60
C ASN A 194 -9.41 -0.89 -9.34
N ARG A 195 -10.41 -1.48 -8.66
CA ARG A 195 -10.89 -0.99 -7.36
C ARG A 195 -9.80 -1.09 -6.27
N VAL A 196 -8.98 -2.14 -6.30
CA VAL A 196 -7.82 -2.27 -5.41
C VAL A 196 -6.77 -1.21 -5.71
N PHE A 197 -6.46 -0.96 -6.99
CA PHE A 197 -5.55 0.12 -7.37
C PHE A 197 -6.07 1.48 -6.93
N ARG A 198 -7.36 1.77 -7.16
CA ARG A 198 -7.98 3.04 -6.72
C ARG A 198 -7.92 3.19 -5.20
N LEU A 199 -8.19 2.14 -4.44
CA LEU A 199 -8.04 2.17 -2.99
C LEU A 199 -6.58 2.39 -2.56
N ALA A 200 -5.62 1.71 -3.20
CA ALA A 200 -4.21 1.89 -2.90
C ALA A 200 -3.76 3.33 -3.18
N VAL A 201 -4.11 3.89 -4.33
CA VAL A 201 -3.84 5.30 -4.69
C VAL A 201 -4.42 6.25 -3.64
N ASP A 202 -5.70 6.09 -3.31
CA ASP A 202 -6.41 6.91 -2.32
C ASP A 202 -5.77 6.83 -0.92
N ARG A 203 -5.28 5.66 -0.51
CA ARG A 203 -4.56 5.50 0.76
C ARG A 203 -3.16 6.10 0.71
N LEU A 204 -2.41 5.85 -0.37
CA LEU A 204 -1.05 6.36 -0.54
C LEU A 204 -1.01 7.89 -0.61
N GLN A 205 -1.99 8.53 -1.26
CA GLN A 205 -2.07 9.99 -1.31
C GLN A 205 -2.18 10.64 0.08
N ARG A 206 -2.85 9.97 1.03
CA ARG A 206 -3.00 10.48 2.41
C ARG A 206 -1.75 10.32 3.26
N ILE A 207 -0.86 9.39 2.91
CA ILE A 207 0.31 9.05 3.73
C ILE A 207 1.63 9.54 3.14
N THR A 208 1.70 9.72 1.82
CA THR A 208 2.90 10.21 1.13
C THR A 208 3.17 11.67 1.47
N ARG A 209 4.45 11.98 1.65
CA ARG A 209 4.99 13.30 1.96
C ARG A 209 5.80 13.86 0.81
N ASP A 210 6.26 13.00 -0.09
CA ASP A 210 6.99 13.39 -1.28
C ASP A 210 6.04 14.02 -2.31
N THR A 211 6.33 15.27 -2.70
CA THR A 211 5.48 16.04 -3.61
C THR A 211 5.38 15.39 -4.99
N GLN A 212 6.47 14.77 -5.46
CA GLN A 212 6.49 14.10 -6.76
C GLN A 212 5.62 12.84 -6.73
N ASN A 213 5.71 12.03 -5.67
CA ASN A 213 4.83 10.88 -5.44
C ASN A 213 3.36 11.32 -5.38
N ARG A 214 3.06 12.42 -4.68
CA ARG A 214 1.69 12.96 -4.62
C ARG A 214 1.16 13.34 -6.00
N GLN A 215 1.97 13.99 -6.83
CA GLN A 215 1.59 14.34 -8.20
C GLN A 215 1.31 13.08 -9.04
N MET A 216 2.20 12.10 -9.01
CA MET A 216 2.03 10.85 -9.76
C MET A 216 0.78 10.08 -9.35
N LEU A 217 0.46 10.07 -8.05
CA LEU A 217 -0.75 9.44 -7.53
C LEU A 217 -2.02 10.22 -7.89
N ALA A 218 -1.97 11.55 -7.95
CA ALA A 218 -3.09 12.37 -8.41
C ALA A 218 -3.37 12.15 -9.91
N ASP A 219 -2.32 12.00 -10.72
CA ASP A 219 -2.46 11.63 -12.12
C ASP A 219 -3.14 10.26 -12.24
N LEU A 220 -2.68 9.26 -11.48
CA LEU A 220 -3.32 7.93 -11.42
C LEU A 220 -4.79 7.98 -10.99
N GLU A 221 -5.13 8.81 -10.01
CA GLU A 221 -6.51 8.98 -9.56
C GLU A 221 -7.40 9.56 -10.66
N SER A 222 -6.91 10.53 -11.44
CA SER A 222 -7.61 11.10 -12.58
C SER A 222 -7.97 10.02 -13.61
N TRP A 223 -7.04 9.12 -13.90
CA TRP A 223 -7.31 7.96 -14.76
C TRP A 223 -8.37 7.04 -14.15
N LEU A 224 -8.30 6.76 -12.85
CA LEU A 224 -9.16 5.81 -12.13
C LEU A 224 -10.57 6.35 -11.78
N GLN A 225 -10.93 7.57 -12.21
CA GLN A 225 -12.23 8.20 -11.95
C GLN A 225 -13.45 7.29 -12.24
N PRO A 226 -13.49 6.48 -13.33
CA PRO A 226 -14.64 5.60 -13.63
C PRO A 226 -14.82 4.39 -12.69
N VAL A 227 -13.84 4.08 -11.84
CA VAL A 227 -13.78 2.83 -11.06
C VAL A 227 -14.26 3.08 -9.63
N HIS A 228 -15.22 2.37 -9.08
CA HIS A 228 -15.74 2.73 -7.74
C HIS A 228 -14.67 2.62 -6.64
N LEU A 229 -14.59 3.59 -5.73
CA LEU A 229 -13.72 3.52 -4.55
C LEU A 229 -14.43 2.71 -3.45
N PRO A 230 -13.96 1.48 -3.10
CA PRO A 230 -14.58 0.70 -2.05
C PRO A 230 -14.25 1.27 -0.66
N ALA A 231 -15.22 1.23 0.27
CA ALA A 231 -14.97 1.63 1.66
C ALA A 231 -13.97 0.70 2.37
N GLN A 232 -14.08 -0.61 2.09
CA GLN A 232 -13.21 -1.66 2.62
C GLN A 232 -13.09 -2.80 1.59
N LEU A 233 -11.94 -3.48 1.58
CA LEU A 233 -11.74 -4.73 0.85
C LEU A 233 -11.47 -5.82 1.88
N SER A 234 -12.25 -6.91 1.86
CA SER A 234 -12.00 -8.04 2.74
C SER A 234 -10.81 -8.86 2.25
N SER A 235 -10.11 -9.52 3.17
CA SER A 235 -9.00 -10.42 2.83
C SER A 235 -9.44 -11.58 1.93
N VAL A 236 -10.71 -12.00 2.02
CA VAL A 236 -11.33 -13.00 1.14
C VAL A 236 -11.44 -12.45 -0.28
N VAL A 237 -11.93 -11.22 -0.45
CA VAL A 237 -12.06 -10.57 -1.76
C VAL A 237 -10.68 -10.37 -2.42
N MET A 238 -9.66 -10.00 -1.66
CA MET A 238 -8.30 -9.86 -2.20
C MET A 238 -7.71 -11.18 -2.71
N ARG A 239 -8.06 -12.32 -2.12
CA ARG A 239 -7.59 -13.65 -2.58
C ARG A 239 -8.21 -14.08 -3.90
N THR A 240 -9.34 -13.49 -4.28
CA THR A 240 -10.02 -13.77 -5.55
C THR A 240 -9.35 -13.08 -6.75
N ILE A 241 -8.45 -12.12 -6.51
CA ILE A 241 -7.68 -11.47 -7.56
C ILE A 241 -6.66 -12.48 -8.09
N ALA A 242 -7.01 -13.16 -9.18
CA ALA A 242 -6.08 -13.99 -9.92
C ALA A 242 -5.09 -13.06 -10.63
N ILE A 243 -3.89 -12.88 -10.03
CA ILE A 243 -2.76 -12.30 -10.75
C ILE A 243 -2.23 -13.42 -11.65
N SER A 244 -2.74 -13.48 -12.88
CA SER A 244 -2.19 -14.35 -13.91
C SER A 244 -0.68 -14.05 -14.02
N THR A 245 0.13 -15.04 -13.65
CA THR A 245 1.59 -14.90 -13.51
C THR A 245 2.33 -15.20 -14.81
#